data_AF-A0A550GMT7-F1
#
_entry.id   AF-A0A550GMT7-F1
#
_cell.length_a   1.000
_cell.length_b   1.000
_cell.length_c   1.000
_cell.angle_alpha   90.00
_cell.angle_beta   90.00
_cell.angle_gamma   90.00
#
_symmetry.space_group_name_H-M   'P 1'
#
loop_
_entity.id
_entity.type
_entity.pdbx_description
1 polymer ?
#
loop_
_entity_poly.entity_id
_entity_poly.type
_entity_poly.pdbx_seq_one_letter_code
_entity_poly.pdbx_strand_id
1 'polypeptide(L)'
;MNVLEAIKTRRSIRKYKPQEIPLGDLQEILKAAQLAPSAGNRQPWRFVVVRDSETKRRLAEVARNQMWIADAGAVIVALAMD
;
A
#
# COMPACT_ATOMS: atom_id res chain seq x y z
N MET A 1 2.15 8.31 19.78
CA MET A 1 0.79 8.35 19.20
C MET A 1 0.08 7.06 19.56
N ASN A 2 -1.18 7.12 20.00
CA ASN A 2 -2.00 5.92 20.23
C ASN A 2 -2.91 5.62 19.01
N VAL A 3 -3.62 4.49 19.03
CA VAL A 3 -4.47 4.05 17.90
C VAL A 3 -5.55 5.08 17.54
N LEU A 4 -6.24 5.65 18.54
CA LEU A 4 -7.32 6.61 18.29
C LEU A 4 -6.80 7.92 17.68
N GLU A 5 -5.66 8.39 18.14
CA GLU A 5 -4.98 9.55 17.60
C GLU A 5 -4.51 9.32 16.16
N ALA A 6 -3.93 8.14 15.87
CA ALA A 6 -3.51 7.74 14.53
C ALA A 6 -4.69 7.77 13.53
N ILE A 7 -5.83 7.22 13.93
CA ILE A 7 -7.04 7.19 13.10
C ILE A 7 -7.56 8.61 12.83
N LYS A 8 -7.66 9.46 13.85
CA LYS A 8 -8.21 10.83 13.75
C LYS A 8 -7.33 11.77 12.92
N THR A 9 -6.01 11.60 13.03
CA THR A 9 -5.03 12.50 12.39
C THR A 9 -4.64 12.06 10.98
N ARG A 10 -4.92 10.82 10.58
CA ARG A 10 -4.64 10.30 9.23
C ARG A 10 -5.18 11.22 8.13
N ARG A 11 -4.39 11.43 7.08
CA ARG A 11 -4.77 12.10 5.83
C ARG A 11 -4.27 11.29 4.64
N SER A 12 -4.89 11.47 3.48
CA SER A 12 -4.37 10.89 2.22
C SER A 12 -3.27 11.80 1.66
N ILE A 13 -2.05 11.28 1.61
CA ILE A 13 -0.88 11.98 1.06
C ILE A 13 -0.80 11.71 -0.44
N ARG A 14 -0.44 12.73 -1.23
CA ARG A 14 -0.26 12.64 -2.70
C ARG A 14 1.01 13.35 -3.20
N LYS A 15 1.92 13.67 -2.29
CA LYS A 15 3.23 14.25 -2.59
C LYS A 15 4.24 13.55 -1.70
N TYR A 16 5.16 12.83 -2.32
CA TYR A 16 6.11 11.97 -1.63
C TYR A 16 7.52 12.52 -1.80
N LYS A 17 8.39 12.13 -0.88
CA LYS A 17 9.82 12.32 -1.06
C LYS A 17 10.39 11.15 -1.87
N PRO A 18 11.49 11.32 -2.60
CA PRO A 18 12.03 10.30 -3.50
C PRO A 18 12.82 9.18 -2.78
N GLN A 19 12.55 8.91 -1.51
CA GLN A 19 13.26 7.86 -0.76
C GLN A 19 12.57 6.50 -0.92
N GLU A 20 13.40 5.47 -1.02
CA GLU A 20 12.92 4.09 -0.94
C GLU A 20 12.40 3.76 0.46
N ILE A 21 11.40 2.90 0.51
CA ILE A 21 10.90 2.32 1.75
C ILE A 21 11.75 1.09 2.07
N PRO A 22 12.34 0.99 3.28
CA PRO A 22 13.04 -0.21 3.71
C PRO A 22 12.18 -1.47 3.58
N LEU A 23 12.78 -2.59 3.21
CA LEU A 23 12.05 -3.85 3.04
C LEU A 23 11.40 -4.33 4.35
N GLY A 24 12.06 -4.10 5.49
CA GLY A 24 11.54 -4.46 6.82
C GLY A 24 10.21 -3.75 7.12
N ASP A 25 10.14 -2.45 6.84
CA ASP A 25 8.93 -1.65 7.05
C ASP A 25 7.76 -2.16 6.19
N LEU A 26 8.03 -2.51 4.92
CA LEU A 26 7.01 -3.08 4.03
C LEU A 26 6.51 -4.44 4.56
N GLN A 27 7.40 -5.29 5.07
CA GLN A 27 7.02 -6.57 5.66
C GLN A 27 6.18 -6.38 6.92
N GLU A 28 6.53 -5.42 7.78
CA GLU A 28 5.77 -5.11 8.99
C GLU A 28 4.35 -4.62 8.66
N ILE A 29 4.22 -3.72 7.67
CA ILE A 29 2.91 -3.25 7.17
C ILE A 29 2.05 -4.43 6.68
N LEU A 30 2.63 -5.35 5.90
CA LEU A 30 1.90 -6.51 5.38
C LEU A 30 1.53 -7.51 6.47
N LYS A 31 2.41 -7.75 7.46
CA LYS A 31 2.08 -8.57 8.63
C LYS A 31 0.91 -7.98 9.41
N ALA A 32 0.89 -6.67 9.63
CA ALA A 32 -0.23 -5.99 10.27
C ALA A 32 -1.54 -6.16 9.47
N ALA A 33 -1.47 -6.07 8.13
CA ALA A 33 -2.63 -6.31 7.26
C ALA A 33 -3.16 -7.76 7.35
N GLN A 34 -2.27 -8.75 7.47
CA GLN A 34 -2.66 -10.17 7.62
C GLN A 34 -3.40 -10.47 8.93
N LEU A 35 -3.19 -9.66 9.98
CA LEU A 35 -3.91 -9.79 11.25
C LEU A 35 -5.37 -9.30 11.17
N ALA A 36 -5.78 -8.70 10.06
CA ALA A 36 -7.17 -8.30 9.86
C ALA A 36 -8.10 -9.53 9.84
N PRO A 37 -9.31 -9.44 10.45
CA PRO A 37 -10.25 -10.56 10.46
C PRO A 37 -10.66 -10.94 9.04
N SER A 38 -10.83 -12.24 8.79
CA SER A 38 -11.38 -12.76 7.53
C SER A 38 -12.53 -13.74 7.81
N ALA A 39 -13.54 -13.73 6.93
CA ALA A 39 -14.68 -14.63 7.04
C ALA A 39 -14.21 -16.09 6.98
N GLY A 40 -14.49 -16.86 8.04
CA GLY A 40 -14.05 -18.25 8.18
C GLY A 40 -12.52 -18.43 8.26
N ASN A 41 -11.78 -17.38 8.63
CA ASN A 41 -10.31 -17.35 8.63
C ASN A 41 -9.66 -17.70 7.27
N ARG A 42 -10.39 -17.48 6.16
CA ARG A 42 -9.93 -17.85 4.81
C ARG A 42 -8.71 -17.08 4.33
N GLN A 43 -8.44 -15.91 4.91
CA GLN A 43 -7.34 -15.03 4.51
C GLN A 43 -7.29 -14.81 2.98
N PRO A 44 -8.39 -14.35 2.36
CA PRO A 44 -8.55 -14.32 0.89
C PRO A 44 -7.80 -13.15 0.22
N TRP A 45 -6.69 -12.70 0.80
CA TRP A 45 -5.95 -11.53 0.35
C TRP A 45 -4.64 -11.97 -0.30
N ARG A 46 -4.37 -11.45 -1.50
CA ARG A 46 -3.00 -11.41 -2.06
C ARG A 46 -2.56 -9.97 -2.21
N PHE A 47 -1.36 -9.67 -1.71
CA PHE A 47 -0.75 -8.36 -1.83
C PHE A 47 0.43 -8.43 -2.78
N VAL A 48 0.41 -7.57 -3.81
CA VAL A 48 1.56 -7.37 -4.71
C VAL A 48 2.18 -6.01 -4.38
N VAL A 49 3.46 -6.03 -4.00
CA VAL A 49 4.22 -4.81 -3.71
C VAL A 49 4.99 -4.40 -4.97
N VAL A 50 4.55 -3.32 -5.59
CA VAL A 50 5.16 -2.76 -6.80
C VAL A 50 6.13 -1.65 -6.41
N ARG A 51 7.43 -1.90 -6.60
CA ARG A 51 8.52 -0.94 -6.38
C ARG A 51 9.15 -0.45 -7.69
N ASP A 52 9.04 -1.24 -8.76
CA ASP A 52 9.57 -0.90 -10.07
C ASP A 52 8.95 0.40 -10.61
N SER A 53 9.82 1.32 -11.04
CA SER A 53 9.44 2.66 -11.47
C SER A 53 8.58 2.65 -12.74
N GLU A 54 8.89 1.77 -13.70
CA GLU A 54 8.13 1.68 -14.95
C GLU A 54 6.72 1.14 -14.68
N THR A 55 6.62 0.09 -13.87
CA THR A 55 5.33 -0.51 -13.49
C THR A 55 4.46 0.49 -12.71
N LYS A 56 5.04 1.23 -11.76
CA LYS A 56 4.29 2.29 -11.04
C LYS A 56 3.79 3.38 -11.98
N ARG A 57 4.56 3.76 -13.00
CA ARG A 57 4.14 4.75 -14.00
C ARG A 57 2.97 4.24 -14.83
N ARG A 58 3.04 3.00 -15.34
CA ARG A 58 1.92 2.36 -16.06
C ARG A 58 0.66 2.28 -15.19
N LEU A 59 0.81 1.94 -13.91
CA LEU A 59 -0.29 1.95 -12.94
C LEU A 59 -0.92 3.34 -12.78
N ALA A 60 -0.10 4.40 -12.71
CA ALA A 60 -0.59 5.78 -12.63
C ALA A 60 -1.42 6.17 -13.87
N GLU A 61 -0.96 5.79 -15.07
CA GLU A 61 -1.62 6.07 -16.34
C GLU A 61 -3.02 5.42 -16.39
N VAL A 62 -3.11 4.11 -16.09
CA VAL A 62 -4.40 3.40 -16.05
C VAL A 62 -5.31 3.88 -14.90
N ALA A 63 -4.72 4.38 -13.82
CA ALA A 63 -5.44 4.99 -12.70
C ALA A 63 -5.84 6.46 -12.99
N ARG A 64 -6.23 6.77 -14.23
CA ARG A 64 -6.63 8.11 -14.69
C ARG A 64 -5.52 9.16 -14.55
N ASN A 65 -4.29 8.79 -14.92
CA ASN A 65 -3.11 9.66 -14.86
C ASN A 65 -2.82 10.26 -13.47
N GLN A 66 -3.09 9.50 -12.40
CA GLN A 66 -2.82 9.92 -11.02
C GLN A 66 -1.33 9.76 -10.69
N MET A 67 -0.51 10.72 -11.12
CA MET A 67 0.96 10.62 -11.10
C MET A 67 1.58 10.48 -9.70
N TRP A 68 0.86 10.83 -8.63
CA TRP A 68 1.30 10.55 -7.27
C TRP A 68 1.48 9.04 -6.99
N ILE A 69 0.86 8.16 -7.78
CA ILE A 69 1.09 6.70 -7.76
C ILE A 69 2.50 6.37 -8.27
N ALA A 70 2.97 7.04 -9.33
CA ALA A 70 4.32 6.87 -9.87
C ALA A 70 5.38 7.35 -8.87
N ASP A 71 5.10 8.46 -8.19
CA ASP A 71 5.98 9.10 -7.20
C ASP A 71 6.05 8.34 -5.87
N ALA A 72 5.09 7.46 -5.56
CA ALA A 72 5.04 6.73 -4.30
C ALA A 72 6.24 5.78 -4.16
N GLY A 73 6.81 5.67 -2.95
CA GLY A 73 7.95 4.76 -2.69
C GLY A 73 7.64 3.28 -2.93
N ALA A 74 6.38 2.87 -2.76
CA ALA A 74 5.84 1.59 -3.18
C ALA A 74 4.32 1.70 -3.42
N VAL A 75 3.77 0.85 -4.28
CA VAL A 75 2.33 0.70 -4.49
C VAL A 75 1.93 -0.71 -4.06
N ILE A 76 0.97 -0.82 -3.13
CA ILE A 76 0.41 -2.11 -2.72
C ILE A 76 -0.88 -2.34 -3.51
N VAL A 77 -0.88 -3.37 -4.35
CA VAL A 77 -2.09 -3.85 -5.04
C VAL A 77 -2.68 -4.97 -4.20
N ALA A 78 -3.89 -4.75 -3.68
CA ALA A 78 -4.65 -5.76 -2.95
C ALA A 78 -5.61 -6.47 -3.90
N LEU A 79 -5.46 -7.80 -3.97
CA LEU A 79 -6.28 -8.67 -4.80
C LEU A 79 -7.19 -9.52 -3.91
N ALA A 80 -8.47 -9.57 -4.26
CA ALA A 80 -9.40 -10.53 -3.69
C ALA A 80 -9.18 -11.89 -4.35
N MET A 81 -9.08 -12.93 -3.53
CA MET A 81 -9.08 -14.32 -3.97
C MET A 81 -10.41 -14.96 -3.60
N ASP A 82 -10.94 -15.80 -4.48
CA ASP A 82 -12.13 -16.62 -4.21
C ASP A 82 -11.80 -17.82 -3.32
#